data_AF-A0A1I4M085-F1
#
_entry.id   AF-A0A1I4M085-F1
#
_cell.length_a   1.000
_cell.length_b   1.000
_cell.length_c   1.000
_cell.angle_alpha   90.00
_cell.angle_beta   90.00
_cell.angle_gamma   90.00
#
_symmetry.space_group_name_H-M   'P 1'
#
loop_
_entity.id
_entity.type
_entity.pdbx_description
1 polymer ?
#
loop_
_entity_poly.entity_id
_entity_poly.type
_entity_poly.pdbx_seq_one_letter_code
_entity_poly.pdbx_strand_id
1 'polypeptide(L)'
;MDRPSAQTSRTRSLRIRAGVAFATCVALLVGGATTLDGRDAYAAEPNLVQNGGFESGLSGWTCSAGSGTAVSSPVHGGTAALKATPAGSDNAKCTQTVAVQPDSQYELSAWVQGSYVYLGASGTGTTDVSTWTPGGSGWQQLRTSFTTGPDTTSVTVHTHGWYGQSAYHVDDVSLAGPGGDPGEPDPDPQPPAAPATPAVGATTSSSVTLNWNAVDGATGYTVYQDGTKALSVQGTSATVTGLAAATSYEFRVSAVNGAGESAKSAPVTATTDRTG
;
A
#
# COMPACT_ATOMS: atom_id res chain seq x y z
N MET A 1 27.97 59.75 37.09
CA MET A 1 26.51 59.85 37.24
C MET A 1 26.00 58.59 37.92
N ASP A 2 25.37 58.79 39.08
CA ASP A 2 24.42 57.96 39.83
C ASP A 2 24.76 56.54 40.32
N ARG A 3 25.28 56.54 41.55
CA ARG A 3 24.98 55.68 42.72
C ARG A 3 23.44 55.55 43.00
N PRO A 4 22.96 54.76 43.98
CA PRO A 4 23.49 53.56 44.67
C PRO A 4 22.41 52.51 45.11
N SER A 5 22.86 51.47 45.86
CA SER A 5 22.21 50.83 47.05
C SER A 5 20.87 50.09 46.90
N ALA A 6 20.49 49.11 47.72
CA ALA A 6 21.11 48.18 48.66
C ALA A 6 19.97 47.24 49.15
N GLN A 7 20.34 46.02 49.55
CA GLN A 7 19.71 45.07 50.49
C GLN A 7 18.27 45.32 51.02
N THR A 8 17.48 44.26 51.21
CA THR A 8 17.37 43.53 52.50
C THR A 8 16.18 42.53 52.49
N SER A 9 16.42 41.32 53.00
CA SER A 9 15.47 40.24 53.31
C SER A 9 14.55 40.57 54.49
N ARG A 10 13.26 40.18 54.45
CA ARG A 10 12.48 39.85 55.67
C ARG A 10 11.39 38.79 55.42
N THR A 11 11.50 37.70 56.17
CA THR A 11 10.50 36.70 56.51
C THR A 11 9.36 37.32 57.35
N ARG A 12 8.11 36.85 57.18
CA ARG A 12 7.09 36.83 58.24
C ARG A 12 5.99 35.82 57.96
N SER A 13 5.74 34.97 58.95
CA SER A 13 4.73 33.91 59.01
C SER A 13 3.51 34.32 59.85
N LEU A 14 2.44 33.50 59.69
CA LEU A 14 1.27 33.26 60.54
C LEU A 14 0.03 34.19 60.42
N ARG A 15 -1.14 33.62 60.05
CA ARG A 15 -2.23 33.22 60.97
C ARG A 15 -3.45 32.59 60.25
N ILE A 16 -4.06 31.63 60.96
CA ILE A 16 -5.22 30.78 60.67
C ILE A 16 -6.56 31.56 60.77
N ARG A 17 -7.58 31.22 59.95
CA ARG A 17 -8.97 30.93 60.40
C ARG A 17 -9.91 30.46 59.27
N ALA A 18 -10.78 29.53 59.65
CA ALA A 18 -11.72 28.76 58.85
C ALA A 18 -12.99 29.54 58.44
N GLY A 19 -13.64 29.08 57.38
CA GLY A 19 -15.01 29.43 57.01
C GLY A 19 -15.51 28.55 55.86
N VAL A 20 -16.42 27.63 56.15
CA VAL A 20 -17.16 26.79 55.20
C VAL A 20 -18.51 27.46 54.91
N ALA A 21 -18.91 27.60 53.63
CA ALA A 21 -20.31 27.52 53.19
C ALA A 21 -20.50 27.58 51.65
N PHE A 22 -21.04 26.46 51.12
CA PHE A 22 -22.02 26.26 50.03
C PHE A 22 -21.89 26.92 48.62
N ALA A 23 -21.57 26.04 47.67
CA ALA A 23 -22.33 25.70 46.44
C ALA A 23 -22.62 26.77 45.36
N THR A 24 -21.96 26.63 44.20
CA THR A 24 -22.64 26.46 42.90
C THR A 24 -21.64 25.95 41.84
N CYS A 25 -22.04 24.91 41.11
CA CYS A 25 -21.24 24.26 40.06
C CYS A 25 -21.08 25.18 38.84
N VAL A 26 -19.84 25.56 38.52
CA VAL A 26 -19.39 25.84 37.15
C VAL A 26 -17.99 25.24 37.02
N ALA A 27 -17.90 24.02 36.47
CA ALA A 27 -16.63 23.45 36.07
C ALA A 27 -16.25 24.04 34.69
N LEU A 28 -15.54 25.17 34.71
CA LEU A 28 -14.71 25.59 33.57
C LEU A 28 -13.47 24.69 33.56
N LEU A 29 -13.54 23.56 32.87
CA LEU A 29 -12.35 22.82 32.49
C LEU A 29 -11.71 23.54 31.31
N VAL A 30 -10.78 24.44 31.62
CA VAL A 30 -9.67 24.76 30.71
C VAL A 30 -8.74 23.55 30.72
N GLY A 31 -9.12 22.53 29.96
CA GLY A 31 -8.25 21.41 29.62
C GLY A 31 -7.42 21.83 28.42
N GLY A 32 -6.12 22.01 28.64
CA GLY A 32 -5.17 22.38 27.60
C GLY A 32 -5.27 21.45 26.40
N ALA A 33 -5.38 22.04 25.21
CA ALA A 33 -5.19 21.34 23.96
C ALA A 33 -3.75 20.82 23.94
N THR A 34 -3.57 19.55 24.31
CA THR A 34 -2.42 18.78 23.87
C THR A 34 -2.54 18.75 22.35
N THR A 35 -1.65 19.45 21.66
CA THR A 35 -1.41 19.21 20.24
C THR A 35 -1.02 17.74 20.11
N LEU A 36 -1.97 16.92 19.67
CA LEU A 36 -1.67 15.62 19.11
C LEU A 36 -0.81 15.93 17.89
N ASP A 37 0.50 15.83 18.04
CA ASP A 37 1.38 15.60 16.90
C ASP A 37 0.91 14.25 16.33
N GLY A 38 -0.01 14.33 15.36
CA GLY A 38 -0.53 13.21 14.61
C GLY A 38 0.58 12.67 13.74
N ARG A 39 1.50 11.93 14.35
CA ARG A 39 2.31 10.95 13.65
C ARG A 39 1.70 9.62 13.98
N ASP A 40 0.53 9.38 13.38
CA ASP A 40 -0.01 8.04 13.28
C ASP A 40 1.11 7.16 12.70
N ALA A 41 1.33 6.01 13.32
CA ALA A 41 2.19 5.00 12.78
C ALA A 41 1.55 4.50 11.48
N TYR A 42 1.87 5.15 10.37
CA TYR A 42 1.47 4.70 9.05
C TYR A 42 2.01 3.28 8.88
N ALA A 43 1.10 2.30 8.71
CA ALA A 43 1.47 1.04 8.07
C ALA A 43 2.22 1.40 6.78
N ALA A 44 3.29 0.68 6.43
CA ALA A 44 4.08 0.98 5.24
C ALA A 44 3.15 1.21 4.04
N GLU A 45 3.01 2.47 3.63
CA GLU A 45 2.12 2.83 2.54
C GLU A 45 2.59 2.06 1.30
N PRO A 46 1.68 1.44 0.53
CA PRO A 46 2.07 0.70 -0.65
C PRO A 46 2.81 1.63 -1.61
N ASN A 47 3.93 1.15 -2.15
CA ASN A 47 4.65 1.91 -3.18
C ASN A 47 3.75 2.06 -4.41
N LEU A 48 3.40 3.30 -4.74
CA LEU A 48 2.52 3.61 -5.88
C LEU A 48 3.25 3.51 -7.23
N VAL A 49 4.58 3.46 -7.22
CA VAL A 49 5.39 3.25 -8.42
C VAL A 49 5.38 1.77 -8.79
N GLN A 50 5.04 1.48 -10.03
CA GLN A 50 5.10 0.14 -10.59
C GLN A 50 6.53 -0.19 -11.02
N ASN A 51 6.98 -1.41 -10.73
CA ASN A 51 8.29 -1.90 -11.16
C ASN A 51 9.44 -0.92 -10.82
N GLY A 52 9.38 -0.29 -9.64
CA GLY A 52 10.36 0.70 -9.20
C GLY A 52 11.78 0.16 -8.99
N GLY A 53 11.92 -1.16 -8.79
CA GLY A 53 13.19 -1.88 -8.75
C GLY A 53 13.60 -2.50 -10.11
N PHE A 54 12.85 -2.28 -11.18
CA PHE A 54 13.21 -2.74 -12.54
C PHE A 54 13.40 -4.27 -12.74
N GLU A 55 12.91 -5.09 -11.82
CA GLU A 55 12.95 -6.57 -11.88
C GLU A 55 12.20 -7.16 -13.08
N SER A 56 11.20 -6.43 -13.59
CA SER A 56 10.44 -6.77 -14.79
C SER A 56 10.88 -5.95 -16.00
N GLY A 57 12.18 -5.66 -16.09
CA GLY A 57 12.75 -4.82 -17.15
C GLY A 57 12.28 -3.37 -17.02
N LEU A 58 11.90 -2.75 -18.14
CA LEU A 58 11.33 -1.40 -18.16
C LEU A 58 9.79 -1.39 -18.21
N SER A 59 9.13 -2.49 -17.80
CA SER A 59 7.67 -2.51 -17.73
C SER A 59 7.16 -1.35 -16.88
N GLY A 60 6.18 -0.59 -17.39
CA GLY A 60 5.64 0.62 -16.73
C GLY A 60 6.52 1.86 -16.80
N TRP A 61 7.71 1.81 -17.42
CA TRP A 61 8.64 2.92 -17.53
C TRP A 61 8.93 3.26 -18.99
N THR A 62 9.01 4.56 -19.29
CA THR A 62 9.40 5.06 -20.62
C THR A 62 10.66 5.90 -20.49
N CYS A 63 11.70 5.55 -21.24
CA CYS A 63 12.95 6.29 -21.31
C CYS A 63 13.09 6.99 -22.66
N SER A 64 13.44 8.28 -22.63
CA SER A 64 13.61 9.10 -23.82
C SER A 64 14.64 8.50 -24.77
N ALA A 65 14.37 8.57 -26.08
CA ALA A 65 15.24 8.07 -27.15
C ALA A 65 15.72 6.60 -26.99
N GLY A 66 15.02 5.77 -26.20
CA GLY A 66 15.47 4.40 -25.90
C GLY A 66 16.76 4.35 -25.08
N SER A 67 17.05 5.42 -24.32
CA SER A 67 18.29 5.60 -23.56
C SER A 67 18.44 4.68 -22.34
N GLY A 68 17.33 4.05 -21.91
CA GLY A 68 17.25 3.21 -20.72
C GLY A 68 17.26 1.72 -21.04
N THR A 69 17.80 0.94 -20.10
CA THR A 69 17.73 -0.53 -20.09
C THR A 69 17.80 -1.03 -18.66
N ALA A 70 17.18 -2.18 -18.36
CA ALA A 70 17.37 -2.85 -17.08
C ALA A 70 18.67 -3.66 -17.12
N VAL A 71 19.48 -3.57 -16.06
CA VAL A 71 20.77 -4.26 -15.92
C VAL A 71 20.81 -5.08 -14.64
N SER A 72 21.57 -6.16 -14.62
CA SER A 72 21.78 -6.99 -13.43
C SER A 72 23.00 -6.58 -12.58
N SER A 73 23.74 -5.55 -13.01
CA SER A 73 24.82 -4.95 -12.25
C SER A 73 25.17 -3.57 -12.82
N PRO A 74 25.42 -2.55 -11.97
CA PRO A 74 25.21 -2.53 -10.52
C PRO A 74 23.71 -2.57 -10.16
N VAL A 75 23.40 -3.13 -8.99
CA VAL A 75 22.03 -3.24 -8.41
C VAL A 75 22.12 -2.84 -6.94
N HIS A 76 21.11 -2.15 -6.41
CA HIS A 76 21.03 -1.80 -4.99
C HIS A 76 20.21 -2.84 -4.22
N GLY A 77 19.03 -3.18 -4.72
CA GLY A 77 18.11 -4.17 -4.17
C GLY A 77 17.65 -5.16 -5.25
N GLY A 78 17.34 -6.41 -4.88
CA GLY A 78 16.85 -7.38 -5.85
C GLY A 78 17.91 -7.86 -6.86
N THR A 79 17.52 -7.98 -8.13
CA THR A 79 18.33 -8.54 -9.22
C THR A 79 18.50 -7.60 -10.42
N ALA A 80 17.79 -6.47 -10.46
CA ALA A 80 17.87 -5.52 -11.56
C ALA A 80 17.92 -4.06 -11.10
N ALA A 81 18.38 -3.18 -11.98
CA ALA A 81 18.32 -1.74 -11.82
C ALA A 81 18.18 -1.07 -13.19
N LEU A 82 17.65 0.14 -13.24
CA LEU A 82 17.69 0.96 -14.45
C LEU A 82 19.12 1.44 -14.68
N LYS A 83 19.60 1.33 -15.92
CA LYS A 83 20.72 2.08 -16.46
C LYS A 83 20.21 2.98 -17.58
N ALA A 84 20.48 4.29 -17.49
CA ALA A 84 20.13 5.25 -18.54
C ALA A 84 21.34 6.11 -18.92
N THR A 85 21.54 6.35 -20.22
CA THR A 85 22.74 7.02 -20.74
C THR A 85 22.40 8.29 -21.52
N PRO A 86 22.70 9.49 -21.00
CA PRO A 86 22.54 10.74 -21.74
C PRO A 86 23.31 10.73 -23.07
N ALA A 87 22.70 11.26 -24.13
CA ALA A 87 23.31 11.29 -25.45
C ALA A 87 22.90 12.55 -26.23
N GLY A 88 23.88 13.29 -26.76
CA GLY A 88 23.61 14.53 -27.50
C GLY A 88 22.85 15.54 -26.63
N SER A 89 21.65 15.94 -27.08
CA SER A 89 20.74 16.83 -26.36
C SER A 89 19.69 16.09 -25.52
N ASP A 90 19.82 14.78 -25.33
CA ASP A 90 18.96 13.97 -24.48
C ASP A 90 19.63 13.71 -23.13
N ASN A 91 18.91 13.96 -22.04
CA ASN A 91 19.39 13.71 -20.67
C ASN A 91 19.02 12.30 -20.15
N ALA A 92 18.58 11.43 -21.05
CA ALA A 92 18.12 10.08 -20.77
C ALA A 92 17.01 10.01 -19.73
N LYS A 93 16.01 10.90 -19.83
CA LYS A 93 14.90 10.96 -18.88
C LYS A 93 14.05 9.69 -18.95
N CYS A 94 13.87 9.04 -17.82
CA CYS A 94 12.95 7.91 -17.63
C CYS A 94 11.77 8.33 -16.76
N THR A 95 10.56 8.00 -17.17
CA THR A 95 9.32 8.46 -16.52
C THR A 95 8.31 7.34 -16.32
N GLN A 96 7.47 7.49 -15.30
CA GLN A 96 6.25 6.74 -15.11
C GLN A 96 5.13 7.70 -14.67
N THR A 97 3.93 7.49 -15.21
CA THR A 97 2.72 8.17 -14.72
C THR A 97 2.12 7.35 -13.59
N VAL A 98 1.88 7.99 -12.45
CA VAL A 98 1.40 7.37 -11.22
C VAL A 98 0.11 8.05 -10.80
N ALA A 99 -0.90 7.26 -10.45
CA ALA A 99 -2.13 7.80 -9.90
C ALA A 99 -1.93 8.28 -8.47
N VAL A 100 -2.58 9.41 -8.16
CA VAL A 100 -2.53 10.07 -6.85
C VAL A 100 -3.92 10.56 -6.48
N GLN A 101 -4.13 10.87 -5.21
CA GLN A 101 -5.32 11.55 -4.72
C GLN A 101 -5.07 13.07 -4.77
N PRO A 102 -6.12 13.88 -4.99
CA PRO A 102 -6.02 15.33 -4.81
C PRO A 102 -5.73 15.75 -3.37
N ASP A 103 -5.19 16.96 -3.20
CA ASP A 103 -4.91 17.60 -1.89
C ASP A 103 -4.15 16.71 -0.89
N SER A 104 -3.26 15.86 -1.40
CA SER A 104 -2.64 14.78 -0.64
C SER A 104 -1.12 14.88 -0.67
N GLN A 105 -0.48 14.53 0.44
CA GLN A 105 0.97 14.56 0.59
C GLN A 105 1.60 13.24 0.14
N TYR A 106 2.72 13.34 -0.58
CA TYR A 106 3.51 12.21 -1.04
C TYR A 106 5.01 12.39 -0.73
N GLU A 107 5.71 11.28 -0.52
CA GLU A 107 7.17 11.19 -0.45
C GLU A 107 7.69 10.32 -1.61
N LEU A 108 8.51 10.90 -2.47
CA LEU A 108 9.20 10.23 -3.57
C LEU A 108 10.65 9.95 -3.17
N SER A 109 11.10 8.72 -3.36
CA SER A 109 12.47 8.28 -3.08
C SER A 109 12.99 7.34 -4.16
N ALA A 110 14.32 7.27 -4.28
CA ALA A 110 15.01 6.28 -5.10
C ALA A 110 16.47 6.14 -4.63
N TRP A 111 17.07 4.98 -4.89
CA TRP A 111 18.52 4.83 -4.83
C TRP A 111 19.12 5.13 -6.20
N VAL A 112 20.14 5.98 -6.23
CA VAL A 112 20.80 6.40 -7.47
C VAL A 112 22.30 6.24 -7.39
N GLN A 113 22.93 6.01 -8.54
CA GLN A 113 24.38 5.94 -8.68
C GLN A 113 24.79 6.63 -9.98
N GLY A 114 25.82 7.48 -9.92
CA GLY A 114 26.29 8.29 -11.04
C GLY A 114 26.28 9.78 -10.72
N SER A 115 26.80 10.59 -11.64
CA SER A 115 26.95 12.03 -11.47
C SER A 115 25.74 12.80 -11.97
N TYR A 116 25.27 13.77 -11.18
CA TYR A 116 24.15 14.65 -11.55
C TYR A 116 22.87 13.87 -11.91
N VAL A 117 22.53 12.89 -11.07
CA VAL A 117 21.29 12.10 -11.21
C VAL A 117 20.18 12.83 -10.48
N TYR A 118 19.08 13.06 -11.17
CA TYR A 118 17.89 13.73 -10.66
C TYR A 118 16.77 12.73 -10.42
N LEU A 119 15.98 13.00 -9.38
CA LEU A 119 14.71 12.36 -9.06
C LEU A 119 13.67 13.46 -8.86
N GLY A 120 12.49 13.33 -9.47
CA GLY A 120 11.46 14.34 -9.32
C GLY A 120 10.06 13.88 -9.69
N ALA A 121 9.08 14.73 -9.41
CA ALA A 121 7.69 14.56 -9.80
C ALA A 121 7.21 15.84 -10.50
N SER A 122 6.54 15.67 -11.63
CA SER A 122 5.95 16.76 -12.40
C SER A 122 4.46 16.57 -12.65
N GLY A 123 3.75 17.67 -12.87
CA GLY A 123 2.29 17.64 -12.99
C GLY A 123 1.59 17.49 -11.64
N THR A 124 2.22 17.98 -10.56
CA THR A 124 1.67 17.86 -9.20
C THR A 124 0.41 18.70 -8.98
N GLY A 125 0.05 19.58 -9.94
CA GLY A 125 -1.01 20.58 -9.78
C GLY A 125 -0.67 21.71 -8.81
N THR A 126 0.52 21.66 -8.20
CA THR A 126 1.08 22.72 -7.36
C THR A 126 2.44 23.13 -7.91
N THR A 127 3.53 22.83 -7.20
CA THR A 127 4.90 23.03 -7.64
C THR A 127 5.52 21.67 -7.93
N ASP A 128 6.09 21.53 -9.12
CA ASP A 128 6.88 20.34 -9.48
C ASP A 128 8.16 20.29 -8.64
N VAL A 129 8.55 19.10 -8.21
CA VAL A 129 9.67 18.90 -7.29
C VAL A 129 10.77 18.08 -7.95
N SER A 130 12.01 18.40 -7.59
CA SER A 130 13.16 17.56 -7.93
C SER A 130 14.27 17.69 -6.88
N THR A 131 15.06 16.63 -6.77
CA THR A 131 16.29 16.57 -5.98
C THR A 131 17.35 15.83 -6.79
N TRP A 132 18.63 15.98 -6.44
CA TRP A 132 19.73 15.42 -7.23
C TRP A 132 20.97 15.12 -6.40
N THR A 133 21.83 14.24 -6.93
CA THR A 133 23.17 13.98 -6.38
C THR A 133 24.27 14.70 -7.19
N PRO A 134 25.27 15.33 -6.55
CA PRO A 134 26.44 15.83 -7.25
C PRO A 134 27.30 14.74 -7.89
N GLY A 135 27.14 13.50 -7.43
CA GLY A 135 27.78 12.32 -7.98
C GLY A 135 28.41 11.43 -6.93
N GLY A 136 28.78 10.24 -7.39
CA GLY A 136 29.38 9.23 -6.54
C GLY A 136 29.45 7.88 -7.26
N SER A 137 30.42 7.06 -6.87
CA SER A 137 30.57 5.69 -7.35
C SER A 137 29.76 4.68 -6.54
N GLY A 138 29.15 5.09 -5.42
CA GLY A 138 28.26 4.25 -4.60
C GLY A 138 26.80 4.69 -4.73
N TRP A 139 25.90 3.80 -4.34
CA TRP A 139 24.47 4.09 -4.25
C TRP A 139 24.20 5.17 -3.19
N GLN A 140 23.38 6.16 -3.55
CA GLN A 140 22.95 7.25 -2.68
C GLN A 140 21.42 7.33 -2.73
N GLN A 141 20.78 7.47 -1.57
CA GLN A 141 19.34 7.64 -1.54
C GLN A 141 18.99 9.12 -1.76
N LEU A 142 18.12 9.37 -2.74
CA LEU A 142 17.45 10.66 -2.93
C LEU A 142 16.04 10.58 -2.37
N ARG A 143 15.57 11.68 -1.76
CA ARG A 143 14.18 11.86 -1.30
C ARG A 143 13.70 13.29 -1.57
N THR A 144 12.43 13.42 -1.92
CA THR A 144 11.70 14.69 -1.99
C THR A 144 10.23 14.46 -1.67
N SER A 145 9.52 15.49 -1.25
CA SER A 145 8.08 15.42 -0.97
C SER A 145 7.31 16.47 -1.76
N PHE A 146 6.04 16.21 -2.08
CA PHE A 146 5.13 17.17 -2.69
C PHE A 146 3.71 16.99 -2.16
N THR A 147 2.86 17.99 -2.40
CA THR A 147 1.42 17.91 -2.15
C THR A 147 0.71 18.13 -3.48
N THR A 148 -0.23 17.24 -3.81
CA THR A 148 -1.02 17.33 -5.03
C THR A 148 -2.00 18.50 -4.98
N GLY A 149 -2.33 19.07 -6.14
CA GLY A 149 -3.37 20.09 -6.25
C GLY A 149 -4.78 19.49 -6.12
N PRO A 150 -5.81 20.35 -5.99
CA PRO A 150 -7.18 19.93 -5.70
C PRO A 150 -7.86 19.13 -6.82
N ASP A 151 -7.33 19.18 -8.04
CA ASP A 151 -7.83 18.42 -9.20
C ASP A 151 -6.82 17.36 -9.69
N THR A 152 -5.73 17.14 -8.96
CA THR A 152 -4.63 16.29 -9.43
C THR A 152 -4.87 14.83 -9.04
N THR A 153 -5.16 14.02 -10.05
CA THR A 153 -5.36 12.57 -9.90
C THR A 153 -4.22 11.73 -10.47
N SER A 154 -3.24 12.37 -11.11
CA SER A 154 -2.05 11.70 -11.63
C SER A 154 -0.84 12.64 -11.62
N VAL A 155 0.35 12.07 -11.44
CA VAL A 155 1.64 12.77 -11.58
C VAL A 155 2.58 11.97 -12.45
N THR A 156 3.62 12.63 -12.96
CA THR A 156 4.73 11.95 -13.64
C THR A 156 5.95 11.94 -12.75
N VAL A 157 6.29 10.78 -12.20
CA VAL A 157 7.59 10.57 -11.54
C VAL A 157 8.67 10.40 -12.60
N HIS A 158 9.86 10.92 -12.34
CA HIS A 158 10.93 10.88 -13.31
C HIS A 158 12.32 10.81 -12.69
N THR A 159 13.23 10.20 -13.44
CA THR A 159 14.68 10.33 -13.24
C THR A 159 15.34 10.82 -14.52
N HIS A 160 16.46 11.52 -14.40
CA HIS A 160 17.30 11.85 -15.55
C HIS A 160 18.73 12.11 -15.11
N GLY A 161 19.66 11.99 -16.05
CA GLY A 161 21.05 12.40 -15.85
C GLY A 161 21.25 13.87 -16.23
N TRP A 162 22.50 14.22 -16.44
CA TRP A 162 22.89 15.50 -17.01
C TRP A 162 23.53 15.31 -18.39
N TYR A 163 23.33 16.27 -19.29
CA TYR A 163 23.85 16.20 -20.65
C TYR A 163 25.36 15.96 -20.67
N GLY A 164 25.79 15.05 -21.55
CA GLY A 164 27.20 14.71 -21.72
C GLY A 164 27.84 13.95 -20.54
N GLN A 165 27.06 13.55 -19.53
CA GLN A 165 27.54 12.67 -18.46
C GLN A 165 27.52 11.20 -18.88
N SER A 166 28.25 10.38 -18.11
CA SER A 166 28.18 8.92 -18.22
C SER A 166 26.78 8.39 -17.87
N ALA A 167 26.56 7.10 -18.12
CA ALA A 167 25.37 6.42 -17.67
C ALA A 167 25.17 6.60 -16.15
N TYR A 168 23.90 6.76 -15.76
CA TYR A 168 23.48 6.72 -14.37
C TYR A 168 22.64 5.45 -14.13
N HIS A 169 22.55 5.07 -12.86
CA HIS A 169 21.74 3.95 -12.42
C HIS A 169 20.72 4.40 -11.39
N VAL A 170 19.56 3.76 -11.42
CA VAL A 170 18.46 4.00 -10.48
C VAL A 170 17.88 2.66 -10.08
N ASP A 171 17.55 2.54 -8.81
CA ASP A 171 16.92 1.36 -8.26
C ASP A 171 15.97 1.75 -7.12
N ASP A 172 15.07 0.85 -6.75
CA ASP A 172 14.16 0.97 -5.62
C ASP A 172 13.39 2.32 -5.61
N VAL A 173 12.84 2.73 -6.77
CA VAL A 173 12.01 3.95 -6.86
C VAL A 173 10.69 3.73 -6.12
N SER A 174 10.37 4.62 -5.19
CA SER A 174 9.16 4.55 -4.39
C SER A 174 8.44 5.88 -4.28
N LEU A 175 7.12 5.86 -4.47
CA LEU A 175 6.22 6.96 -4.12
C LEU A 175 5.28 6.47 -3.01
N ALA A 176 5.48 7.01 -1.81
CA ALA A 176 4.62 6.76 -0.66
C ALA A 176 3.62 7.90 -0.48
N GLY A 177 2.37 7.58 -0.17
CA GLY A 177 1.30 8.51 0.16
C GLY A 177 -0.06 7.82 0.11
N PRO A 178 -1.17 8.54 0.35
CA PRO A 178 -2.50 7.95 0.26
C PRO A 178 -2.73 7.46 -1.18
N GLY A 179 -3.09 6.19 -1.34
CA GLY A 179 -3.17 5.55 -2.64
C GLY A 179 -4.11 6.31 -3.58
N GLY A 180 -3.56 6.94 -4.62
CA GLY A 180 -4.38 7.36 -5.75
C GLY A 180 -4.94 6.09 -6.37
N ASP A 181 -6.25 6.01 -6.54
CA ASP A 181 -6.86 4.92 -7.30
C ASP A 181 -6.17 4.84 -8.67
N PRO A 182 -5.25 3.88 -8.89
CA PRO A 182 -4.64 3.72 -10.18
C PRO A 182 -5.74 3.10 -11.02
N GLY A 183 -6.26 3.87 -11.97
CA GLY A 183 -6.84 3.25 -13.16
C GLY A 183 -5.81 2.22 -13.64
N GLU A 184 -6.13 0.94 -13.39
CA GLU A 184 -5.16 -0.16 -13.31
C GLU A 184 -4.26 -0.26 -14.54
N PRO A 185 -2.99 -0.65 -14.31
CA PRO A 185 -2.61 -1.97 -14.80
C PRO A 185 -2.22 -2.91 -13.66
N ASP A 186 -3.02 -3.98 -13.55
CA ASP A 186 -2.96 -5.24 -12.77
C ASP A 186 -1.78 -5.41 -11.78
N PRO A 187 -2.02 -5.73 -10.47
CA PRO A 187 -1.09 -6.61 -9.77
C PRO A 187 -1.01 -7.94 -10.55
N ASP A 188 0.09 -8.69 -10.46
CA ASP A 188 0.13 -10.06 -10.99
C ASP A 188 -1.18 -10.79 -10.67
N PRO A 189 -1.77 -11.62 -11.56
CA PRO A 189 -3.06 -12.24 -11.32
C PRO A 189 -3.08 -12.78 -9.89
N GLN A 190 -4.00 -12.29 -9.05
CA GLN A 190 -4.13 -12.75 -7.68
C GLN A 190 -5.22 -13.83 -7.61
N PRO A 191 -5.08 -14.84 -6.73
CA PRO A 191 -6.18 -15.75 -6.45
C PRO A 191 -7.43 -14.96 -6.04
N PRO A 192 -8.65 -15.43 -6.36
CA PRO A 192 -9.86 -14.67 -6.03
C PRO A 192 -10.03 -14.49 -4.51
N ALA A 193 -11.00 -13.70 -4.08
CA ALA A 193 -11.37 -13.66 -2.66
C ALA A 193 -11.92 -15.03 -2.17
N ALA A 194 -11.92 -15.24 -0.86
CA ALA A 194 -12.63 -16.38 -0.29
C ALA A 194 -14.14 -16.24 -0.55
N PRO A 195 -14.83 -17.30 -1.03
CA PRO A 195 -16.29 -17.28 -1.09
C PRO A 195 -16.91 -17.04 0.29
N ALA A 196 -18.07 -16.40 0.31
CA ALA A 196 -18.93 -16.41 1.48
C ALA A 196 -19.34 -17.85 1.86
N THR A 197 -19.80 -18.06 3.09
CA THR A 197 -20.29 -19.36 3.54
C THR A 197 -21.35 -19.91 2.56
N PRO A 198 -21.17 -21.12 2.02
CA PRO A 198 -22.14 -21.72 1.11
C PRO A 198 -23.45 -22.02 1.84
N ALA A 199 -24.57 -21.90 1.13
CA ALA A 199 -25.89 -22.30 1.59
C ALA A 199 -26.15 -23.77 1.25
N VAL A 200 -26.68 -24.53 2.21
CA VAL A 200 -27.16 -25.89 2.00
C VAL A 200 -28.49 -25.86 1.27
N GLY A 201 -28.57 -26.56 0.14
CA GLY A 201 -29.77 -26.75 -0.66
C GLY A 201 -30.40 -28.12 -0.41
N ALA A 202 -30.82 -28.77 -1.51
CA ALA A 202 -31.42 -30.10 -1.44
C ALA A 202 -30.47 -31.11 -0.79
N THR A 203 -30.99 -31.84 0.18
CA THR A 203 -30.30 -32.93 0.87
C THR A 203 -31.10 -34.21 0.65
N THR A 204 -30.40 -35.32 0.49
CA THR A 204 -31.00 -36.66 0.42
C THR A 204 -30.26 -37.60 1.38
N SER A 205 -30.62 -38.88 1.38
CA SER A 205 -29.88 -39.90 2.14
C SER A 205 -28.46 -40.16 1.62
N SER A 206 -28.09 -39.67 0.43
CA SER A 206 -26.74 -39.90 -0.14
C SER A 206 -26.12 -38.71 -0.84
N SER A 207 -26.72 -37.52 -0.74
CA SER A 207 -26.21 -36.32 -1.39
C SER A 207 -26.57 -35.02 -0.66
N VAL A 208 -25.73 -34.00 -0.83
CA VAL A 208 -25.98 -32.63 -0.37
C VAL A 208 -25.66 -31.67 -1.51
N THR A 209 -26.60 -30.79 -1.84
CA THR A 209 -26.38 -29.67 -2.77
C THR A 209 -25.96 -28.43 -2.00
N LEU A 210 -24.94 -27.73 -2.50
CA LEU A 210 -24.42 -26.47 -1.97
C LEU A 210 -24.57 -25.38 -3.03
N ASN A 211 -24.91 -24.17 -2.61
CA ASN A 211 -25.01 -22.99 -3.47
C ASN A 211 -24.25 -21.83 -2.84
N TRP A 212 -23.58 -21.01 -3.64
CA TRP A 212 -22.85 -19.84 -3.18
C TRP A 212 -22.99 -18.67 -4.17
N ASN A 213 -22.55 -17.49 -3.75
CA ASN A 213 -22.50 -16.32 -4.63
C ASN A 213 -21.24 -16.38 -5.49
N ALA A 214 -21.32 -15.83 -6.71
CA ALA A 214 -20.14 -15.67 -7.55
C ALA A 214 -19.11 -14.77 -6.85
N VAL A 215 -17.84 -15.17 -6.91
CA VAL A 215 -16.69 -14.37 -6.50
C VAL A 215 -16.10 -13.71 -7.73
N ASP A 216 -15.83 -12.40 -7.64
CA ASP A 216 -15.22 -11.66 -8.73
C ASP A 216 -13.82 -12.21 -9.06
N GLY A 217 -13.48 -12.25 -10.35
CA GLY A 217 -12.22 -12.83 -10.83
C GLY A 217 -12.11 -14.36 -10.74
N ALA A 218 -13.12 -15.09 -10.27
CA ALA A 218 -13.12 -16.55 -10.22
C ALA A 218 -13.52 -17.18 -11.56
N THR A 219 -12.77 -18.18 -12.02
CA THR A 219 -13.11 -19.00 -13.19
C THR A 219 -13.62 -20.40 -12.81
N GLY A 220 -13.55 -20.74 -11.52
CA GLY A 220 -14.13 -21.95 -10.95
C GLY A 220 -14.06 -21.98 -9.43
N TYR A 221 -14.50 -23.09 -8.85
CA TYR A 221 -14.60 -23.30 -7.41
C TYR A 221 -14.19 -24.73 -7.05
N THR A 222 -13.63 -24.90 -5.85
CA THR A 222 -13.36 -26.22 -5.27
C THR A 222 -14.19 -26.41 -4.01
N VAL A 223 -14.93 -27.51 -3.95
CA VAL A 223 -15.73 -27.92 -2.80
C VAL A 223 -14.94 -28.91 -1.96
N TYR A 224 -14.90 -28.66 -0.67
CA TYR A 224 -14.26 -29.50 0.33
C TYR A 224 -15.31 -30.14 1.23
N GLN A 225 -15.15 -31.44 1.51
CA GLN A 225 -15.90 -32.21 2.49
C GLN A 225 -14.94 -32.67 3.59
N ASP A 226 -15.22 -32.32 4.84
CA ASP A 226 -14.42 -32.66 6.02
C ASP A 226 -12.91 -32.34 5.84
N GLY A 227 -12.65 -31.18 5.22
CA GLY A 227 -11.30 -30.71 4.93
C GLY A 227 -10.64 -31.31 3.68
N THR A 228 -11.23 -32.34 3.06
CA THR A 228 -10.71 -32.99 1.85
C THR A 228 -11.41 -32.48 0.60
N LYS A 229 -10.67 -32.29 -0.50
CA LYS A 229 -11.25 -31.87 -1.78
C LYS A 229 -12.23 -32.94 -2.28
N ALA A 230 -13.50 -32.57 -2.46
CA ALA A 230 -14.54 -33.44 -2.96
C ALA A 230 -14.80 -33.22 -4.46
N LEU A 231 -14.93 -31.96 -4.89
CA LEU A 231 -15.31 -31.60 -6.26
C LEU A 231 -14.65 -30.31 -6.72
N SER A 232 -14.53 -30.13 -8.05
CA SER A 232 -14.26 -28.82 -8.68
C SER A 232 -15.34 -28.55 -9.72
N VAL A 233 -15.87 -27.32 -9.72
CA VAL A 233 -16.97 -26.89 -10.61
C VAL A 233 -16.71 -25.49 -11.16
N GLN A 234 -17.30 -25.15 -12.30
CA GLN A 234 -17.22 -23.78 -12.85
C GLN A 234 -18.39 -22.89 -12.41
N GLY A 235 -19.54 -23.49 -12.10
CA GLY A 235 -20.72 -22.78 -11.62
C GLY A 235 -20.70 -22.53 -10.11
N THR A 236 -21.71 -21.82 -9.62
CA THR A 236 -21.85 -21.46 -8.20
C THR A 236 -22.73 -22.43 -7.40
N SER A 237 -22.81 -23.67 -7.87
CA SER A 237 -23.57 -24.76 -7.24
C SER A 237 -22.89 -26.09 -7.48
N ALA A 238 -22.96 -26.99 -6.50
CA ALA A 238 -22.45 -28.36 -6.61
C ALA A 238 -23.26 -29.32 -5.76
N THR A 239 -23.45 -30.54 -6.25
CA THR A 239 -24.05 -31.65 -5.48
C THR A 239 -22.98 -32.67 -5.15
N VAL A 240 -22.63 -32.77 -3.86
CA VAL A 240 -21.76 -33.83 -3.34
C VAL A 240 -22.60 -35.10 -3.18
N THR A 241 -22.14 -36.22 -3.73
CA THR A 241 -22.86 -37.52 -3.73
C THR A 241 -22.02 -38.61 -3.09
N GLY A 242 -22.61 -39.79 -2.84
CA GLY A 242 -21.91 -40.91 -2.20
C GLY A 242 -21.77 -40.76 -0.68
N LEU A 243 -22.59 -39.91 -0.08
CA LEU A 243 -22.63 -39.69 1.37
C LEU A 243 -23.39 -40.82 2.07
N ALA A 244 -23.04 -41.10 3.33
CA ALA A 244 -23.75 -42.07 4.15
C ALA A 244 -24.98 -41.41 4.79
N ALA A 245 -26.11 -42.12 4.80
CA ALA A 245 -27.37 -41.64 5.38
C ALA A 245 -27.21 -41.27 6.87
N ALA A 246 -28.03 -40.33 7.34
CA ALA A 246 -28.03 -39.86 8.72
C ALA A 246 -26.66 -39.36 9.24
N THR A 247 -25.74 -38.96 8.36
CA THR A 247 -24.38 -38.53 8.72
C THR A 247 -24.22 -37.03 8.52
N SER A 248 -23.53 -36.39 9.48
CA SER A 248 -23.21 -34.96 9.43
C SER A 248 -21.86 -34.74 8.77
N TYR A 249 -21.80 -33.79 7.84
CA TYR A 249 -20.61 -33.43 7.06
C TYR A 249 -20.35 -31.93 7.15
N GLU A 250 -19.07 -31.55 7.21
CA GLU A 250 -18.64 -30.15 7.08
C GLU A 250 -18.26 -29.87 5.61
N PHE A 251 -18.80 -28.78 5.07
CA PHE A 251 -18.49 -28.33 3.72
C PHE A 251 -17.89 -26.93 3.71
N ARG A 252 -16.93 -26.73 2.81
CA ARG A 252 -16.32 -25.42 2.50
C ARG A 252 -16.13 -25.26 0.99
N VAL A 253 -16.06 -24.03 0.53
CA VAL A 253 -15.80 -23.71 -0.87
C VAL A 253 -14.65 -22.72 -0.97
N SER A 254 -13.76 -22.92 -1.93
CA SER A 254 -12.77 -21.93 -2.38
C SER A 254 -13.08 -21.51 -3.81
N ALA A 255 -12.58 -20.34 -4.20
CA ALA A 255 -12.62 -19.84 -5.57
C ALA A 255 -11.25 -20.05 -6.23
N VAL A 256 -11.24 -20.27 -7.54
CA VAL A 256 -10.05 -20.58 -8.33
C VAL A 256 -10.03 -19.70 -9.57
N ASN A 257 -8.84 -19.24 -9.96
CA ASN A 257 -8.57 -18.65 -11.27
C ASN A 257 -7.17 -19.06 -11.78
N GLY A 258 -6.69 -18.39 -12.83
CA GLY A 258 -5.36 -18.65 -13.40
C GLY A 258 -4.19 -18.33 -12.47
N ALA A 259 -4.42 -17.55 -11.42
CA ALA A 259 -3.42 -17.21 -10.40
C ALA A 259 -3.27 -18.27 -9.30
N GLY A 260 -4.32 -19.04 -9.06
CA GLY A 260 -4.36 -20.01 -7.98
C GLY A 260 -5.72 -20.11 -7.29
N GLU A 261 -5.69 -20.71 -6.11
CA GLU A 261 -6.88 -20.99 -5.29
C GLU A 261 -6.92 -20.04 -4.08
N SER A 262 -8.11 -19.55 -3.76
CA SER A 262 -8.35 -18.66 -2.63
C SER A 262 -8.37 -19.39 -1.29
N ALA A 263 -8.41 -18.64 -0.19
CA ALA A 263 -8.74 -19.21 1.11
C ALA A 263 -10.15 -19.84 1.08
N LYS A 264 -10.33 -20.92 1.85
CA LYS A 264 -11.63 -21.59 2.00
C LYS A 264 -12.63 -20.67 2.71
N SER A 265 -13.90 -20.78 2.34
CA SER A 265 -15.02 -20.18 3.06
C SER A 265 -15.05 -20.61 4.53
N ALA A 266 -15.83 -19.88 5.33
CA ALA A 266 -16.32 -20.41 6.59
C ALA A 266 -17.11 -21.72 6.34
N PRO A 267 -17.11 -22.65 7.32
CA PRO A 267 -17.74 -23.95 7.14
C PRO A 267 -19.25 -23.85 7.18
N VAL A 268 -19.92 -24.76 6.48
CA VAL A 268 -21.34 -25.07 6.68
C VAL A 268 -21.49 -26.56 6.99
N THR A 269 -22.39 -26.91 7.89
CA THR A 269 -22.69 -28.30 8.20
C THR A 269 -24.01 -28.72 7.56
N ALA A 270 -24.05 -29.92 6.99
CA ALA A 270 -25.28 -30.54 6.52
C ALA A 270 -25.35 -32.00 7.00
N THR A 271 -26.55 -32.46 7.36
CA THR A 271 -26.81 -33.85 7.75
C THR A 271 -27.71 -34.49 6.70
N THR A 272 -27.24 -35.56 6.07
CA THR A 272 -28.03 -36.35 5.10
C THR A 272 -29.26 -36.96 5.74
N ASP A 273 -30.32 -37.16 4.97
CA ASP A 273 -31.54 -37.78 5.46
C ASP A 273 -31.34 -39.24 5.86
N ARG A 274 -32.26 -39.78 6.65
CA ARG A 274 -32.26 -41.22 7.00
C ARG A 274 -32.70 -42.09 5.81
N THR A 275 -33.53 -41.56 4.92
CA THR A 275 -34.13 -42.26 3.77
C THR A 275 -34.36 -41.26 2.64
N GLY A 276 -34.23 -41.70 1.39
CA GLY A 276 -34.42 -40.87 0.19
C GLY A 276 -35.86 -40.63 -0.21
#